data_AF-A0A258YQV6-F1
#
_entry.id   AF-A0A258YQV6-F1
#
_cell.length_a   1.000
_cell.length_b   1.000
_cell.length_c   1.000
_cell.angle_alpha   90.00
_cell.angle_beta   90.00
_cell.angle_gamma   90.00
#
_symmetry.space_group_name_H-M   'P 1'
#
loop_
_entity.id
_entity.type
_entity.pdbx_description
1 polymer ?
#
loop_
_entity_poly.entity_id
_entity_poly.type
_entity_poly.pdbx_seq_one_letter_code
_entity_poly.pdbx_strand_id
1 'polypeptide(L)'
;MTHTYKVTGMTCSSCEAKVKSSLLMLPNVTEVEVSKEKQSATITMEKHIALSTFQNALDKKYSITAAEHNETAQQAKSWFATYKPILIIFAYITTISIIAGIQHSTFHWMQAMNIFMAGFFLTFSFFKMLDLKGFAESYSMYDIVAKKIKAWGFIYAFIELGLGIAYATNFQPFATNIVTFVVMTISIIGVLQSVLNKRKIQCACLGAVFNLPMSTVTIIEDALMIAMSGIMLITML
;
A
#
# COMPACT_ATOMS: atom_id res chain seq x y z
N MET A 1 -3.96 9.20 -23.70
CA MET A 1 -4.00 9.93 -22.42
C MET A 1 -4.16 11.41 -22.71
N THR A 2 -4.92 12.15 -21.91
CA THR A 2 -5.22 13.57 -22.14
C THR A 2 -4.81 14.37 -20.92
N HIS A 3 -4.03 15.43 -21.12
CA HIS A 3 -3.49 16.28 -20.04
C HIS A 3 -3.75 17.75 -20.33
N THR A 4 -3.95 18.53 -19.27
CA THR A 4 -4.11 19.99 -19.36
C THR A 4 -2.88 20.68 -18.80
N TYR A 5 -2.37 21.64 -19.55
CA TYR A 5 -1.20 22.44 -19.23
C TYR A 5 -1.56 23.92 -19.19
N LYS A 6 -0.88 24.69 -18.35
CA LYS A 6 -0.96 26.15 -18.31
C LYS A 6 0.09 26.71 -19.25
N VAL A 7 -0.33 27.50 -20.22
CA VAL A 7 0.52 28.13 -21.24
C VAL A 7 0.46 29.63 -21.08
N THR A 8 1.59 30.24 -20.77
CA THR A 8 1.74 31.70 -20.62
C THR A 8 2.47 32.31 -21.82
N GLY A 9 2.28 33.61 -22.04
CA GLY A 9 2.85 34.34 -23.18
C GLY A 9 1.93 34.47 -24.40
N MET A 10 0.73 33.88 -24.36
CA MET A 10 -0.30 34.07 -25.40
C MET A 10 -1.03 35.39 -25.19
N THR A 11 -0.76 36.40 -26.01
CA THR A 11 -1.40 37.72 -25.95
C THR A 11 -2.46 37.94 -27.03
N CYS A 12 -2.54 37.04 -28.02
CA CYS A 12 -3.28 37.23 -29.25
C CYS A 12 -3.85 35.91 -29.80
N SER A 13 -4.93 35.94 -30.60
CA SER A 13 -5.52 34.71 -31.17
C SER A 13 -4.57 34.01 -32.15
N SER A 14 -3.68 34.75 -32.82
CA SER A 14 -2.60 34.15 -33.62
C SER A 14 -1.53 33.46 -32.76
N CYS A 15 -1.37 33.89 -31.50
CA CYS A 15 -0.48 33.25 -30.54
C CYS A 15 -1.01 31.86 -30.16
N GLU A 16 -2.32 31.77 -29.93
CA GLU A 16 -3.03 30.51 -29.65
C GLU A 16 -2.93 29.52 -30.82
N ALA A 17 -3.19 29.97 -32.05
CA ALA A 17 -3.06 29.13 -33.25
C ALA A 17 -1.63 28.61 -33.44
N LYS A 18 -0.61 29.47 -33.17
CA LYS A 18 0.81 29.08 -33.27
C LYS A 18 1.17 28.01 -32.24
N VAL A 19 0.73 28.18 -30.99
CA VAL A 19 0.95 27.19 -29.91
C VAL A 19 0.27 25.85 -30.27
N LYS A 20 -1.00 25.89 -30.71
CA LYS A 20 -1.74 24.69 -31.13
C LYS A 20 -1.01 23.93 -32.24
N SER A 21 -0.57 24.63 -33.28
CA SER A 21 0.14 24.02 -34.40
C SER A 21 1.47 23.40 -33.98
N SER A 22 2.26 24.07 -33.13
CA SER A 22 3.56 23.57 -32.67
C SER A 22 3.42 22.28 -31.85
N LEU A 23 2.41 22.20 -30.99
CA LEU A 23 2.17 21.02 -30.15
C LEU A 23 1.62 19.84 -30.96
N LEU A 24 0.78 20.10 -31.97
CA LEU A 24 0.18 19.06 -32.82
C LEU A 24 1.17 18.43 -33.81
N MET A 25 2.28 19.10 -34.11
CA MET A 25 3.37 18.55 -34.93
C MET A 25 4.25 17.52 -34.19
N LEU A 26 4.09 17.38 -32.87
CA LEU A 26 4.90 16.44 -32.11
C LEU A 26 4.46 14.98 -32.35
N PRO A 27 5.41 14.04 -32.48
CA PRO A 27 5.08 12.64 -32.65
C PRO A 27 4.34 12.11 -31.41
N ASN A 28 3.33 11.28 -31.65
CA ASN A 28 2.41 10.71 -30.64
C ASN A 28 1.40 11.70 -30.03
N VAL A 29 1.28 12.93 -30.53
CA VAL A 29 0.17 13.84 -30.20
C VAL A 29 -0.96 13.63 -31.21
N THR A 30 -2.17 13.35 -30.73
CA THR A 30 -3.34 13.10 -31.58
C THR A 30 -4.28 14.28 -31.65
N GLU A 31 -4.36 15.08 -30.58
CA GLU A 31 -5.26 16.22 -30.50
C GLU A 31 -4.70 17.31 -29.59
N VAL A 32 -4.92 18.57 -29.95
CA VAL A 32 -4.53 19.73 -29.14
C VAL A 32 -5.64 20.78 -29.18
N GLU A 33 -6.13 21.16 -28.00
CA GLU A 33 -6.97 22.33 -27.79
C GLU A 33 -6.20 23.37 -27.00
N VAL A 34 -6.24 24.63 -27.42
CA VAL A 34 -5.58 25.74 -26.71
C VAL A 34 -6.62 26.82 -26.49
N SER A 35 -6.58 27.49 -25.34
CA SER A 35 -7.42 28.65 -25.06
C SER A 35 -6.54 29.78 -24.53
N LYS A 36 -6.53 30.91 -25.24
CA LYS A 36 -5.92 32.15 -24.77
C LYS A 36 -6.59 32.64 -23.49
N GLU A 37 -7.92 32.60 -23.44
CA GLU A 37 -8.73 33.13 -22.33
C GLU A 37 -8.42 32.41 -21.02
N LYS A 38 -8.28 31.08 -21.08
CA LYS A 38 -7.96 30.23 -19.92
C LYS A 38 -6.45 30.05 -19.70
N GLN A 39 -5.62 30.61 -20.58
CA GLN A 39 -4.16 30.40 -20.60
C GLN A 39 -3.79 28.91 -20.49
N SER A 40 -4.49 28.06 -21.24
CA SER A 40 -4.39 26.60 -21.11
C SER A 40 -4.26 25.88 -22.44
N ALA A 41 -3.63 24.71 -22.43
CA ALA A 41 -3.56 23.77 -23.55
C ALA A 41 -3.91 22.36 -23.08
N THR A 42 -4.93 21.75 -23.67
CA THR A 42 -5.31 20.35 -23.48
C THR A 42 -4.72 19.52 -24.61
N ILE A 43 -3.90 18.53 -24.27
CA ILE A 43 -3.15 17.72 -25.23
C ILE A 43 -3.51 16.25 -25.04
N THR A 44 -3.98 15.60 -26.10
CA THR A 44 -4.18 14.15 -26.17
C THR A 44 -2.99 13.49 -26.87
N MET A 45 -2.44 12.47 -26.24
CA MET A 45 -1.25 11.75 -26.71
C MET A 45 -1.40 10.23 -26.58
N GLU A 46 -0.79 9.47 -27.49
CA GLU A 46 -0.79 7.99 -27.48
C GLU A 46 0.18 7.43 -26.45
N LYS A 47 1.34 8.08 -26.29
CA LYS A 47 2.37 7.76 -25.30
C LYS A 47 2.74 9.00 -24.52
N HIS A 48 3.20 8.82 -23.28
CA HIS A 48 3.62 9.93 -22.44
C HIS A 48 4.80 10.68 -23.05
N ILE A 49 4.67 12.01 -23.16
CA ILE A 49 5.70 12.94 -23.64
C ILE A 49 6.11 13.84 -22.48
N ALA A 50 7.42 14.01 -22.27
CA ALA A 50 7.93 14.85 -21.19
C ALA A 50 7.61 16.33 -21.40
N LEU A 51 7.35 17.07 -20.32
CA LEU A 51 7.07 18.52 -20.37
C LEU A 51 8.18 19.32 -21.06
N SER A 52 9.44 18.90 -20.91
CA SER A 52 10.58 19.52 -21.57
C SER A 52 10.50 19.45 -23.10
N THR A 53 9.95 18.36 -23.64
CA THR A 53 9.72 18.21 -25.09
C THR A 53 8.66 19.20 -25.58
N PHE A 54 7.58 19.40 -24.82
CA PHE A 54 6.59 20.43 -25.13
C PHE A 54 7.18 21.84 -25.05
N GLN A 55 7.98 22.14 -24.03
CA GLN A 55 8.63 23.45 -23.90
C GLN A 55 9.63 23.72 -25.05
N ASN A 56 10.35 22.70 -25.51
CA ASN A 56 11.30 22.82 -26.63
C ASN A 56 10.61 22.99 -27.99
N ALA A 57 9.37 22.51 -28.14
CA ALA A 57 8.57 22.70 -29.35
C ALA A 57 7.99 24.11 -29.46
N LEU A 58 7.97 24.86 -28.35
CA LEU A 58 7.44 26.20 -28.28
C LEU A 58 8.55 27.26 -28.41
N ASP A 59 8.16 28.41 -28.95
CA ASP A 59 9.01 29.60 -29.04
C ASP A 59 9.38 30.11 -27.63
N LYS A 60 10.56 30.72 -27.45
CA LYS A 60 11.08 31.12 -26.11
C LYS A 60 10.19 32.13 -25.38
N LYS A 61 9.30 32.80 -26.10
CA LYS A 61 8.30 33.74 -25.57
C LYS A 61 7.10 33.06 -24.91
N TYR A 62 6.94 31.74 -25.06
CA TYR A 62 5.87 30.97 -24.43
C TYR A 62 6.43 30.05 -23.36
N SER A 63 5.72 29.91 -22.25
CA SER A 63 6.07 28.97 -21.20
C SER A 63 4.91 28.02 -20.93
N ILE A 64 5.17 26.72 -21.00
CA ILE A 64 4.22 25.66 -20.70
C ILE A 64 4.57 25.03 -19.36
N THR A 65 3.58 24.93 -18.49
CA THR A 65 3.66 24.36 -17.15
C THR A 65 2.49 23.41 -16.96
N ALA A 66 2.58 22.41 -16.09
CA ALA A 66 1.41 21.58 -15.79
C ALA A 66 0.33 22.45 -15.11
N ALA A 67 -0.90 22.47 -15.64
CA ALA A 67 -2.02 23.19 -15.03
C ALA A 67 -2.51 22.38 -13.84
N GLU A 68 -2.05 22.72 -12.63
CA GLU A 68 -2.52 22.18 -11.33
C GLU A 68 -2.87 20.69 -11.30
N HIS A 69 -2.15 19.88 -12.08
CA HIS A 69 -1.88 18.51 -11.73
C HIS A 69 -0.50 18.52 -11.11
N ASN A 70 -0.47 18.20 -9.81
CA ASN A 70 0.71 17.95 -8.99
C ASN A 70 1.57 16.81 -9.60
N GLU A 71 2.19 17.01 -10.76
CA GLU A 71 3.18 16.09 -11.33
C GLU A 71 4.60 16.37 -10.80
N THR A 72 4.74 17.33 -9.87
CA THR A 72 6.00 17.51 -9.10
C THR A 72 5.76 17.72 -7.60
N ALA A 73 4.59 17.30 -7.11
CA ALA A 73 4.36 17.04 -5.69
C ALA A 73 3.75 15.64 -5.49
N GLN A 74 4.29 14.64 -6.19
CA GLN A 74 4.54 13.37 -5.54
C GLN A 74 5.75 13.57 -4.61
N GLN A 75 5.63 14.52 -3.68
CA GLN A 75 6.39 14.48 -2.45
C GLN A 75 5.99 13.12 -1.89
N ALA A 76 6.91 12.15 -1.95
CA ALA A 76 6.71 10.85 -1.36
C ALA A 76 6.04 11.10 -0.01
N LYS A 77 4.75 10.72 0.13
CA LYS A 77 4.03 10.89 1.38
C LYS A 77 5.01 10.47 2.45
N SER A 78 5.29 11.37 3.42
CA SER A 78 6.20 11.07 4.51
C SER A 78 5.94 9.63 4.97
N TRP A 79 6.98 8.85 5.25
CA TRP A 79 6.83 7.45 5.66
C TRP A 79 5.71 7.31 6.70
N PHE A 80 5.66 8.24 7.66
CA PHE A 80 4.59 8.35 8.64
C PHE A 80 3.20 8.58 8.04
N ALA A 81 3.04 9.46 7.06
CA ALA A 81 1.76 9.70 6.40
C ALA A 81 1.27 8.49 5.59
N THR A 82 2.19 7.67 5.08
CA THR A 82 1.86 6.42 4.39
C THR A 82 1.43 5.35 5.39
N TYR A 83 2.22 5.09 6.44
CA TYR A 83 1.95 4.01 7.39
C TYR A 83 1.11 4.43 8.60
N LYS A 84 0.57 5.66 8.63
CA LYS A 84 -0.26 6.19 9.72
C LYS A 84 -1.37 5.22 10.15
N PRO A 85 -2.16 4.60 9.24
CA PRO A 85 -3.23 3.68 9.65
C PRO A 85 -2.69 2.49 10.46
N ILE A 86 -1.59 1.88 9.99
CA ILE A 86 -0.95 0.73 10.64
C ILE A 86 -0.37 1.11 11.99
N LEU A 87 0.33 2.24 12.08
CA LEU A 87 0.92 2.70 13.34
C LEU A 87 -0.16 3.00 14.39
N ILE A 88 -1.30 3.53 13.96
CA ILE A 88 -2.45 3.74 14.84
C ILE A 88 -2.99 2.39 15.32
N ILE A 89 -3.26 1.45 14.41
CA ILE A 89 -3.72 0.10 14.77
C ILE A 89 -2.79 -0.56 15.79
N PHE A 90 -1.48 -0.55 15.50
CA PHE A 90 -0.46 -1.10 16.39
C PHE A 90 -0.51 -0.44 17.77
N ALA A 91 -0.57 0.89 17.83
CA ALA A 91 -0.65 1.63 19.10
C ALA A 91 -1.90 1.26 19.92
N TYR A 92 -3.07 1.14 19.28
CA TYR A 92 -4.30 0.74 19.95
C TYR A 92 -4.21 -0.69 20.50
N ILE A 93 -3.73 -1.65 19.69
CA ILE A 93 -3.57 -3.04 20.11
C ILE A 93 -2.58 -3.13 21.28
N THR A 94 -1.40 -2.52 21.16
CA THR A 94 -0.40 -2.48 22.23
C THR A 94 -0.97 -1.89 23.52
N THR A 95 -1.75 -0.81 23.44
CA THR A 95 -2.37 -0.19 24.60
C THR A 95 -3.32 -1.16 25.31
N ILE A 96 -4.20 -1.82 24.56
CA ILE A 96 -5.15 -2.80 25.13
C ILE A 96 -4.40 -4.00 25.72
N SER A 97 -3.35 -4.49 25.05
CA SER A 97 -2.50 -5.58 25.55
C SER A 97 -1.80 -5.25 26.86
N ILE A 98 -1.27 -4.03 26.99
CA ILE A 98 -0.63 -3.56 28.23
C ILE A 98 -1.68 -3.46 29.34
N ILE A 99 -2.84 -2.86 29.07
CA ILE A 99 -3.94 -2.77 30.04
C ILE A 99 -4.34 -4.16 30.53
N ALA A 100 -4.49 -5.13 29.62
CA ALA A 100 -4.80 -6.51 29.96
C ALA A 100 -3.72 -7.14 30.84
N GLY A 101 -2.44 -6.90 30.55
CA GLY A 101 -1.32 -7.41 31.34
C GLY A 101 -1.23 -6.85 32.76
N ILE A 102 -1.80 -5.66 33.03
CA ILE A 102 -1.77 -4.98 34.34
C ILE A 102 -2.97 -5.38 35.23
N GLN A 103 -3.93 -6.17 34.73
CA GLN A 103 -5.14 -6.51 35.51
C GLN A 103 -4.88 -7.32 36.79
N HIS A 104 -3.68 -7.88 36.94
CA HIS A 104 -3.27 -8.63 38.12
C HIS A 104 -2.21 -7.88 38.93
N SER A 105 -1.88 -8.38 40.13
CA SER A 105 -0.90 -7.78 41.05
C SER A 105 0.51 -7.65 40.48
N THR A 106 0.85 -8.46 39.48
CA THR A 106 2.08 -8.39 38.69
C THR A 106 1.74 -8.34 37.21
N PHE A 107 2.67 -7.88 36.38
CA PHE A 107 2.41 -7.82 34.94
C PHE A 107 2.43 -9.23 34.31
N HIS A 108 1.30 -9.67 33.73
CA HIS A 108 1.19 -10.97 33.06
C HIS A 108 1.56 -10.87 31.57
N TRP A 109 2.84 -11.10 31.27
CA TRP A 109 3.37 -11.07 29.90
C TRP A 109 2.63 -12.00 28.93
N MET A 110 2.29 -13.22 29.35
CA MET A 110 1.56 -14.20 28.53
C MET A 110 0.18 -13.69 28.11
N GLN A 111 -0.54 -13.05 29.03
CA GLN A 111 -1.86 -12.48 28.74
C GLN A 111 -1.72 -11.27 27.81
N ALA A 112 -0.75 -10.39 28.05
CA ALA A 112 -0.49 -9.25 27.17
C ALA A 112 -0.13 -9.69 25.74
N MET A 113 0.75 -10.68 25.59
CA MET A 113 1.10 -11.28 24.30
C MET A 113 -0.11 -11.91 23.60
N ASN A 114 -0.91 -12.67 24.35
CA ASN A 114 -2.10 -13.32 23.80
C ASN A 114 -3.11 -12.28 23.27
N ILE A 115 -3.42 -11.25 24.06
CA ILE A 115 -4.30 -10.15 23.64
C ILE A 115 -3.72 -9.36 22.46
N PHE A 116 -2.39 -9.17 22.43
CA PHE A 116 -1.73 -8.52 21.29
C PHE A 116 -1.94 -9.33 20.00
N MET A 117 -1.66 -10.63 20.04
CA MET A 117 -1.80 -11.55 18.92
C MET A 117 -3.26 -11.64 18.45
N ALA A 118 -4.21 -11.71 19.39
CA ALA A 118 -5.63 -11.68 19.10
C ALA A 118 -6.04 -10.40 18.36
N GLY A 119 -5.69 -9.24 18.91
CA GLY A 119 -6.02 -7.94 18.32
C GLY A 119 -5.40 -7.78 16.93
N PHE A 120 -4.16 -8.23 16.75
CA PHE A 120 -3.46 -8.17 15.47
C PHE A 120 -4.16 -9.05 14.43
N PHE A 121 -4.34 -10.35 14.69
CA PHE A 121 -4.98 -11.26 13.74
C PHE A 121 -6.42 -10.85 13.40
N LEU A 122 -7.23 -10.47 14.39
CA LEU A 122 -8.61 -10.04 14.15
C LEU A 122 -8.68 -8.77 13.30
N THR A 123 -7.81 -7.79 13.57
CA THR A 123 -7.81 -6.52 12.84
C THR A 123 -7.33 -6.71 11.40
N PHE A 124 -6.24 -7.45 11.18
CA PHE A 124 -5.72 -7.68 9.83
C PHE A 124 -6.61 -8.62 9.02
N SER A 125 -7.22 -9.63 9.65
CA SER A 125 -8.23 -10.46 8.99
C SER A 125 -9.46 -9.65 8.59
N PHE A 126 -9.94 -8.73 9.45
CA PHE A 126 -11.05 -7.83 9.10
C PHE A 126 -10.77 -7.05 7.81
N PHE A 127 -9.59 -6.43 7.66
CA PHE A 127 -9.26 -5.71 6.43
C PHE A 127 -9.22 -6.62 5.20
N LYS A 128 -8.78 -7.87 5.35
CA LYS A 128 -8.82 -8.87 4.27
C LYS A 128 -10.26 -9.23 3.88
N MET A 129 -11.17 -9.28 4.84
CA MET A 129 -12.58 -9.59 4.58
C MET A 129 -13.32 -8.46 3.84
N LEU A 130 -12.86 -7.21 3.94
CA LEU A 130 -13.46 -6.08 3.20
C LEU A 130 -13.34 -6.24 1.68
N ASP A 131 -12.23 -6.81 1.20
CA ASP A 131 -12.04 -7.16 -0.20
C ASP A 131 -11.30 -8.50 -0.31
N LEU A 132 -12.02 -9.58 0.01
CA LEU A 132 -11.44 -10.92 0.07
C LEU A 132 -10.88 -11.39 -1.29
N LYS A 133 -11.53 -10.99 -2.39
CA LYS A 133 -11.09 -11.34 -3.74
C LYS A 133 -9.82 -10.57 -4.10
N GLY A 134 -9.81 -9.26 -3.92
CA GLY A 134 -8.62 -8.43 -4.17
C GLY A 134 -7.44 -8.83 -3.28
N PHE A 135 -7.71 -9.20 -2.02
CA PHE A 135 -6.73 -9.79 -1.12
C PHE A 135 -6.14 -11.07 -1.72
N ALA A 136 -6.98 -12.07 -2.03
CA ALA A 136 -6.51 -13.38 -2.50
C ALA A 136 -5.70 -13.26 -3.80
N GLU A 137 -6.14 -12.41 -4.74
CA GLU A 137 -5.41 -12.15 -6.00
C GLU A 137 -4.04 -11.51 -5.73
N SER A 138 -4.00 -10.48 -4.89
CA SER A 138 -2.75 -9.78 -4.53
C SER A 138 -1.80 -10.69 -3.75
N TYR A 139 -2.33 -11.47 -2.80
CA TYR A 139 -1.58 -12.41 -1.97
C TYR A 139 -0.92 -13.52 -2.82
N SER A 140 -1.66 -14.06 -3.80
CA SER A 140 -1.15 -15.03 -4.79
C SER A 140 0.02 -14.52 -5.64
N MET A 141 0.28 -13.22 -5.71
CA MET A 141 1.41 -12.68 -6.48
C MET A 141 2.76 -12.84 -5.79
N TYR A 142 2.78 -12.97 -4.46
CA TYR A 142 4.03 -13.02 -3.69
C TYR A 142 4.16 -14.22 -2.76
N ASP A 143 3.07 -14.69 -2.14
CA ASP A 143 3.12 -15.83 -1.22
C ASP A 143 3.49 -17.13 -1.94
N ILE A 144 4.32 -17.95 -1.30
CA ILE A 144 4.92 -19.13 -1.93
C ILE A 144 3.87 -20.21 -2.17
N VAL A 145 2.90 -20.34 -1.27
CA VAL A 145 1.84 -21.34 -1.37
C VAL A 145 0.73 -20.84 -2.29
N ALA A 146 0.30 -19.59 -2.14
CA ALA A 146 -0.75 -18.98 -2.94
C ALA A 146 -0.37 -18.79 -4.41
N LYS A 147 0.93 -18.69 -4.74
CA LYS A 147 1.43 -18.73 -6.11
C LYS A 147 1.10 -20.06 -6.80
N LYS A 148 1.13 -21.17 -6.08
CA LYS A 148 0.83 -22.51 -6.60
C LYS A 148 -0.65 -22.83 -6.52
N ILE A 149 -1.32 -22.43 -5.44
CA ILE A 149 -2.71 -22.74 -5.15
C ILE A 149 -3.46 -21.44 -4.86
N LYS A 150 -4.14 -20.85 -5.85
CA LYS A 150 -4.87 -19.57 -5.67
C LYS A 150 -5.92 -19.62 -4.55
N ALA A 151 -6.55 -20.78 -4.34
CA ALA A 151 -7.50 -20.99 -3.25
C ALA A 151 -6.87 -20.77 -1.85
N TRP A 152 -5.55 -20.92 -1.72
CA TRP A 152 -4.84 -20.67 -0.47
C TRP A 152 -4.98 -19.23 0.02
N GLY A 153 -5.06 -18.24 -0.88
CA GLY A 153 -5.30 -16.85 -0.48
C GLY A 153 -6.60 -16.69 0.31
N PHE A 154 -7.68 -17.33 -0.14
CA PHE A 154 -8.95 -17.35 0.59
C PHE A 154 -8.82 -18.06 1.93
N ILE A 155 -8.25 -19.27 1.93
CA ILE A 155 -8.08 -20.09 3.14
C ILE A 155 -7.26 -19.33 4.19
N TYR A 156 -6.19 -18.67 3.78
CA TYR A 156 -5.30 -17.93 4.66
C TYR A 156 -6.01 -16.79 5.39
N ALA A 157 -6.91 -16.05 4.72
CA ALA A 157 -7.70 -15.01 5.38
C ALA A 157 -8.58 -15.56 6.52
N PHE A 158 -9.14 -16.77 6.35
CA PHE A 158 -9.89 -17.46 7.39
C PHE A 158 -9.01 -18.11 8.46
N ILE A 159 -7.80 -18.56 8.11
CA ILE A 159 -6.81 -19.03 9.09
C ILE A 159 -6.50 -17.91 10.08
N GLU A 160 -6.23 -16.70 9.59
CA GLU A 160 -5.98 -15.56 10.48
C GLU A 160 -7.18 -15.19 11.35
N LEU A 161 -8.40 -15.23 10.79
CA LEU A 161 -9.61 -15.03 11.59
C LEU A 161 -9.68 -16.06 12.72
N GLY A 162 -9.46 -17.33 12.38
CA GLY A 162 -9.47 -18.44 13.33
C GLY A 162 -8.39 -18.29 14.40
N LEU A 163 -7.16 -17.91 14.03
CA LEU A 163 -6.08 -17.64 14.97
C LEU A 163 -6.42 -16.46 15.89
N GLY A 164 -6.99 -15.37 15.35
CA GLY A 164 -7.43 -14.23 16.15
C GLY A 164 -8.47 -14.61 17.20
N ILE A 165 -9.46 -15.43 16.81
CA ILE A 165 -10.47 -15.96 17.74
C ILE A 165 -9.82 -16.91 18.77
N ALA A 166 -8.91 -17.78 18.32
CA ALA A 166 -8.25 -18.76 19.19
C ALA A 166 -7.38 -18.07 20.26
N TYR A 167 -6.63 -17.03 19.90
CA TYR A 167 -5.92 -16.20 20.87
C TYR A 167 -6.91 -15.49 21.79
N ALA A 168 -7.93 -14.80 21.26
CA ALA A 168 -8.92 -14.07 22.07
C ALA A 168 -9.63 -14.93 23.11
N THR A 169 -9.90 -16.20 22.78
CA THR A 169 -10.56 -17.18 23.66
C THR A 169 -9.59 -18.04 24.46
N ASN A 170 -8.28 -17.88 24.25
CA ASN A 170 -7.23 -18.75 24.78
C ASN A 170 -7.46 -20.23 24.46
N PHE A 171 -8.00 -20.52 23.26
CA PHE A 171 -8.32 -21.86 22.81
C PHE A 171 -7.04 -22.62 22.45
N GLN A 172 -6.83 -23.76 23.13
CA GLN A 172 -5.69 -24.67 22.95
C GLN A 172 -4.35 -23.93 22.67
N PRO A 173 -3.77 -23.24 23.67
CA PRO A 173 -2.68 -22.29 23.44
C PRO A 173 -1.44 -22.92 22.80
N PHE A 174 -1.12 -24.16 23.16
CA PHE A 174 0.01 -24.89 22.58
C PHE A 174 -0.17 -25.11 21.07
N ALA A 175 -1.33 -25.63 20.64
CA ALA A 175 -1.61 -25.86 19.22
C ALA A 175 -1.72 -24.54 18.45
N THR A 176 -2.40 -23.54 19.01
CA THR A 176 -2.57 -22.21 18.40
C THR A 176 -1.23 -21.54 18.14
N ASN A 177 -0.29 -21.61 19.09
CA ASN A 177 1.05 -21.05 18.91
C ASN A 177 1.87 -21.83 17.89
N ILE A 178 1.77 -23.17 17.83
CA ILE A 178 2.44 -23.98 16.78
C ILE A 178 1.93 -23.60 15.39
N VAL A 179 0.61 -23.56 15.21
CA VAL A 179 0.00 -23.20 13.92
C VAL A 179 0.43 -21.80 13.50
N THR A 180 0.37 -20.84 14.44
CA THR A 180 0.83 -19.47 14.20
C THR A 180 2.28 -19.42 13.77
N PHE A 181 3.18 -20.06 14.53
CA PHE A 181 4.61 -20.08 14.23
C PHE A 181 4.88 -20.62 12.82
N VAL A 182 4.25 -21.74 12.45
CA VAL A 182 4.42 -22.36 11.12
C VAL A 182 3.86 -21.49 10.01
N VAL A 183 2.61 -21.01 10.14
CA VAL A 183 1.93 -20.21 9.12
C VAL A 183 2.66 -18.89 8.88
N MET A 184 3.08 -18.19 9.94
CA MET A 184 3.79 -16.93 9.83
C MET A 184 5.20 -17.12 9.26
N THR A 185 5.89 -18.20 9.63
CA THR A 185 7.21 -18.54 9.06
C THR A 185 7.13 -18.84 7.56
N ILE A 186 6.06 -19.45 7.07
CA ILE A 186 5.87 -19.67 5.63
C ILE A 186 5.56 -18.33 4.93
N SER A 187 4.67 -17.51 5.51
CA SER A 187 4.26 -16.21 4.97
C SER A 187 5.43 -15.25 4.80
N ILE A 188 6.29 -15.12 5.82
CA ILE A 188 7.37 -14.13 5.83
C ILE A 188 8.39 -14.39 4.70
N ILE A 189 8.59 -15.63 4.26
CA ILE A 189 9.51 -15.94 3.16
C ILE A 189 8.98 -15.33 1.85
N GLY A 190 7.67 -15.37 1.60
CA GLY A 190 7.04 -14.72 0.45
C GLY A 190 7.17 -13.19 0.49
N VAL A 191 6.97 -12.60 1.67
CA VAL A 191 7.11 -11.15 1.90
C VAL A 191 8.56 -10.70 1.72
N LEU A 192 9.53 -11.40 2.34
CA LEU A 192 10.97 -11.13 2.21
C LEU A 192 11.41 -11.13 0.74
N GLN A 193 11.03 -12.16 -0.02
CA GLN A 193 11.34 -12.24 -1.44
C GLN A 193 10.74 -11.08 -2.23
N SER A 194 9.52 -10.64 -1.90
CA SER A 194 8.85 -9.55 -2.61
C SER A 194 9.50 -8.19 -2.36
N VAL A 195 9.82 -7.89 -1.09
CA VAL A 195 10.48 -6.64 -0.68
C VAL A 195 11.89 -6.56 -1.24
N LEU A 196 12.68 -7.64 -1.16
CA LEU A 196 14.05 -7.68 -1.69
C LEU A 196 14.10 -7.52 -3.21
N ASN A 197 13.11 -8.08 -3.93
CA ASN A 197 13.03 -7.97 -5.39
C ASN A 197 12.48 -6.63 -5.89
N LYS A 198 12.26 -5.63 -5.01
CA LYS A 198 11.69 -4.31 -5.31
C LYS A 198 10.43 -4.37 -6.19
N ARG A 199 9.66 -5.44 -6.08
CA ARG A 199 8.41 -5.57 -6.84
C ARG A 199 7.42 -4.58 -6.24
N LYS A 200 7.00 -3.58 -7.02
CA LYS A 200 5.99 -2.60 -6.63
C LYS A 200 4.59 -3.25 -6.64
N ILE A 201 4.36 -4.15 -5.69
CA ILE A 201 3.06 -4.82 -5.50
C ILE A 201 2.41 -4.17 -4.27
N GLN A 202 1.13 -3.85 -4.38
CA GLN A 202 0.33 -3.31 -3.28
C GLN A 202 0.24 -4.35 -2.15
N CYS A 203 0.24 -3.91 -0.89
CA CYS A 203 0.00 -4.79 0.26
C CYS A 203 -1.43 -5.36 0.16
N ALA A 204 -1.60 -6.67 0.18
CA ALA A 204 -2.91 -7.27 -0.04
C ALA A 204 -3.93 -6.95 1.09
N CYS A 205 -3.46 -6.78 2.33
CA CYS A 205 -4.32 -6.64 3.51
C CYS A 205 -4.94 -5.24 3.62
N LEU A 206 -4.09 -4.21 3.64
CA LEU A 206 -4.49 -2.81 3.76
C LEU A 206 -4.33 -2.04 2.45
N GLY A 207 -3.66 -2.58 1.44
CA GLY A 207 -3.45 -1.89 0.16
C GLY A 207 -4.69 -1.83 -0.72
N ALA A 208 -5.66 -2.74 -0.56
CA ALA A 208 -6.95 -2.63 -1.24
C ALA A 208 -7.78 -1.42 -0.74
N VAL A 209 -7.69 -1.09 0.57
CA VAL A 209 -8.46 -0.01 1.19
C VAL A 209 -7.66 1.29 1.32
N PHE A 210 -6.36 1.21 1.61
CA PHE A 210 -5.48 2.34 1.92
C PHE A 210 -4.32 2.54 0.92
N ASN A 211 -4.23 1.73 -0.16
CA ASN A 211 -3.18 1.82 -1.19
C ASN A 211 -1.74 1.83 -0.62
N LEU A 212 -1.51 1.02 0.42
CA LEU A 212 -0.21 0.87 1.05
C LEU A 212 0.67 -0.11 0.24
N PRO A 213 1.90 0.27 -0.13
CA PRO A 213 2.84 -0.67 -0.73
C PRO A 213 3.30 -1.70 0.29
N MET A 214 3.62 -2.92 -0.16
CA MET A 214 4.37 -3.84 0.70
C MET A 214 5.71 -3.22 1.12
N SER A 215 6.07 -3.34 2.39
CA SER A 215 7.23 -2.64 2.95
C SER A 215 7.93 -3.44 4.03
N THR A 216 9.03 -2.88 4.55
CA THR A 216 9.75 -3.39 5.71
C THR A 216 8.89 -3.49 6.97
N VAL A 217 7.80 -2.72 7.06
CA VAL A 217 6.85 -2.78 8.17
C VAL A 217 6.21 -4.16 8.26
N THR A 218 5.78 -4.74 7.14
CA THR A 218 5.18 -6.08 7.10
C THR A 218 6.15 -7.17 7.52
N ILE A 219 7.45 -7.01 7.21
CA ILE A 219 8.49 -7.95 7.68
C ILE A 219 8.62 -7.88 9.20
N ILE A 220 8.60 -6.68 9.77
CA ILE A 220 8.68 -6.48 11.23
C ILE A 220 7.44 -7.06 11.92
N GLU A 221 6.26 -6.86 11.35
CA GLU A 221 4.99 -7.43 11.83
C GLU A 221 5.05 -8.97 11.88
N ASP A 222 5.37 -9.62 10.75
CA ASP A 222 5.46 -11.08 10.68
C ASP A 222 6.53 -11.62 11.64
N ALA A 223 7.71 -10.99 11.69
CA ALA A 223 8.79 -11.40 12.57
C ALA A 223 8.42 -11.27 14.06
N LEU A 224 7.69 -10.21 14.43
CA LEU A 224 7.17 -10.03 15.78
C LEU A 224 6.24 -11.17 16.18
N MET A 225 5.32 -11.56 15.29
CA MET A 225 4.35 -12.65 15.54
C MET A 225 5.03 -14.02 15.65
N ILE A 226 6.06 -14.28 14.83
CA ILE A 226 6.90 -15.47 14.93
C ILE A 226 7.63 -15.49 16.28
N ALA A 227 8.22 -14.37 16.69
CA ALA A 227 8.93 -14.27 17.96
C ALA A 227 8.00 -14.47 19.16
N MET A 228 6.82 -13.81 19.17
CA MET A 228 5.84 -13.96 20.25
C MET A 228 5.33 -15.40 20.36
N SER A 229 4.93 -16.02 19.24
CA SER A 229 4.47 -17.42 19.26
C SER A 229 5.58 -18.38 19.69
N GLY A 230 6.83 -18.16 19.26
CA GLY A 230 7.98 -18.94 19.70
C GLY A 230 8.28 -18.79 21.20
N ILE A 231 8.26 -17.57 21.74
CA ILE A 231 8.43 -17.31 23.17
C ILE A 231 7.32 -18.01 23.95
N MET A 232 6.07 -17.86 23.54
CA MET A 232 4.93 -18.51 24.19
C MET A 232 5.07 -20.03 24.20
N LEU A 233 5.55 -20.65 23.11
CA LEU A 233 5.84 -22.09 23.08
C LEU A 233 6.94 -22.50 24.05
N ILE A 234 8.06 -21.77 24.07
CA ILE A 234 9.18 -22.07 24.98
C ILE A 234 8.72 -21.97 26.44
N THR A 235 7.89 -20.98 26.77
CA THR A 235 7.37 -20.83 28.15
C THR A 235 6.32 -21.88 28.53
N MET A 236 5.79 -22.63 27.57
CA MET A 236 4.79 -23.69 27.78
C MET A 236 5.41 -25.09 27.83
N LEU A 237 6.69 -25.24 27.50
CA LEU A 237 7.47 -26.48 27.59
C LEU A 237 8.13 -26.60 28.97
#